data_AF-A0A9D1UA28-F1
#
_entry.id   AF-A0A9D1UA28-F1
#
_cell.length_a   1.000
_cell.length_b   1.000
_cell.length_c   1.000
_cell.angle_alpha   90.00
_cell.angle_beta   90.00
_cell.angle_gamma   90.00
#
_symmetry.space_group_name_H-M   'P 1'
#
loop_
_entity.id
_entity.type
_entity.pdbx_description
1 polymer ?
#
loop_
_entity_poly.entity_id
_entity_poly.type
_entity_poly.pdbx_seq_one_letter_code
_entity_poly.pdbx_strand_id
1 'polypeptide(L)'
;MNGLFESVAQNLIFVLEFAAVILVLFAAALLLEKAAARKSGVKEQVFTTRKIAMIGMFSAVAMILHIFDFPLPFAPSFYKLDFSELPILVGTFAFGPAAGVMMEFVKILLKLLVKGTSTAFVGDLANFVVGCSFILPASAVYLFKKTKKTAVIGCVAGTLVMTVFGTAFNAVYLLPAFSELYGMPLESILEMGAAVNPMVSEGSVLSFVAACVAPLNLIKGASVSIVTLLIYKPLSPIIKTGHQTLQKANRL
;
A
#
# COMPACT_ATOMS: atom_id res chain seq x y z
N MET A 1 10.99 -13.39 22.56
CA MET A 1 11.59 -13.24 21.21
C MET A 1 10.47 -13.53 20.21
N ASN A 2 10.03 -12.52 19.44
CA ASN A 2 8.96 -12.69 18.46
C ASN A 2 9.37 -13.82 17.51
N GLY A 3 8.58 -14.89 17.38
CA GLY A 3 8.84 -16.08 16.54
C GLY A 3 8.91 -15.81 15.03
N LEU A 4 9.31 -14.60 14.64
CA LEU A 4 9.46 -14.12 13.27
C LEU A 4 10.47 -14.96 12.50
N PHE A 5 11.63 -15.27 13.09
CA PHE A 5 12.64 -16.11 12.43
C PHE A 5 12.11 -17.52 12.15
N GLU A 6 11.36 -18.09 13.08
CA GLU A 6 10.71 -19.39 12.90
C GLU A 6 9.62 -19.32 11.82
N SER A 7 8.82 -18.25 11.82
CA SER A 7 7.82 -17.99 10.77
C SER A 7 8.47 -17.83 9.39
N VAL A 8 9.61 -17.14 9.30
CA VAL A 8 10.38 -17.00 8.04
C VAL A 8 10.90 -18.35 7.58
N ALA A 9 11.45 -19.17 8.48
CA ALA A 9 11.99 -20.48 8.14
C ALA A 9 10.88 -21.42 7.63
N GLN A 10 9.71 -21.40 8.26
CA GLN A 10 8.54 -22.21 7.87
C GLN A 10 7.94 -21.77 6.53
N ASN A 11 8.00 -20.47 6.21
CA ASN A 11 7.34 -19.89 5.04
C ASN A 11 8.34 -19.32 4.02
N LEU A 12 9.53 -19.92 3.91
CA LEU A 12 10.65 -19.36 3.16
C LEU A 12 10.30 -19.07 1.69
N ILE A 13 9.59 -20.00 1.03
CA ILE A 13 9.17 -19.84 -0.37
C ILE A 13 8.30 -18.59 -0.53
N PHE A 14 7.30 -18.42 0.34
CA PHE A 14 6.41 -17.27 0.31
C PHE A 14 7.16 -15.95 0.60
N VAL A 15 8.15 -15.98 1.49
CA VAL A 15 9.00 -14.80 1.76
C VAL A 15 9.83 -14.43 0.52
N LEU A 16 10.32 -15.41 -0.23
CA LEU A 16 11.04 -15.17 -1.49
C LEU A 16 10.12 -14.60 -2.58
N GLU A 17 8.89 -15.10 -2.68
CA GLU A 17 7.87 -14.53 -3.58
C GLU A 17 7.54 -13.09 -3.20
N PHE A 18 7.38 -12.81 -1.91
CA PHE A 18 7.17 -11.44 -1.41
C PHE A 18 8.35 -10.54 -1.80
N ALA A 19 9.60 -11.00 -1.60
CA ALA A 19 10.79 -10.25 -2.01
C ALA A 19 10.81 -9.99 -3.52
N ALA A 20 10.45 -10.98 -4.35
CA ALA A 20 10.36 -10.81 -5.80
C ALA A 20 9.29 -9.76 -6.20
N VAL A 21 8.12 -9.78 -5.56
CA VAL A 21 7.05 -8.80 -5.80
C VAL A 21 7.51 -7.38 -5.44
N ILE A 22 8.24 -7.21 -4.33
CA ILE A 22 8.84 -5.92 -3.94
C ILE A 22 9.77 -5.41 -5.04
N LEU A 23 10.66 -6.27 -5.56
CA LEU A 23 11.60 -5.89 -6.62
C LEU A 23 10.88 -5.49 -7.92
N VAL A 24 9.84 -6.23 -8.31
CA VAL A 24 9.04 -5.93 -9.51
C VAL A 24 8.31 -4.60 -9.37
N LEU A 25 7.64 -4.36 -8.23
CA LEU A 25 6.93 -3.11 -7.99
C LEU A 25 7.89 -1.92 -7.88
N PHE A 26 9.07 -2.13 -7.30
CA PHE A 26 10.11 -1.11 -7.26
C PHE A 26 10.64 -0.79 -8.65
N ALA A 27 10.89 -1.79 -9.49
CA ALA A 27 11.28 -1.58 -10.88
C ALA A 27 10.20 -0.82 -11.67
N ALA A 28 8.93 -1.19 -11.51
CA ALA A 28 7.81 -0.48 -12.13
C ALA A 28 7.73 0.99 -11.67
N ALA A 29 7.94 1.25 -10.38
CA ALA A 29 7.98 2.60 -9.83
C ALA A 29 9.14 3.43 -10.42
N LEU A 30 10.32 2.84 -10.58
CA LEU A 30 11.47 3.47 -11.22
C LEU A 30 11.19 3.79 -12.70
N LEU A 31 10.53 2.89 -13.42
CA LEU A 31 10.12 3.14 -14.81
C LEU A 31 9.10 4.28 -14.90
N LEU A 32 8.12 4.32 -14.01
CA LEU A 32 7.14 5.39 -13.92
C LEU A 32 7.81 6.75 -13.65
N GLU A 33 8.75 6.79 -12.71
CA GLU A 33 9.51 8.00 -12.38
C GLU A 33 10.38 8.46 -13.56
N LYS A 34 11.07 7.54 -14.23
CA LYS A 34 11.86 7.82 -15.45
C LYS A 34 10.98 8.34 -16.59
N ALA A 35 9.80 7.76 -16.79
CA ALA A 35 8.86 8.21 -17.83
C ALA A 35 8.35 9.64 -17.55
N ALA A 36 8.02 9.93 -16.29
CA ALA A 36 7.62 11.27 -15.87
C ALA A 36 8.77 12.29 -16.04
N ALA A 37 10.00 11.93 -15.67
CA ALA A 37 11.19 12.76 -15.82
C ALA A 37 11.52 13.09 -17.28
N ARG A 38 11.38 12.11 -18.20
CA ARG A 38 11.56 12.35 -19.65
C ARG A 38 10.57 13.39 -20.18
N LYS A 39 9.32 13.35 -19.72
CA LYS A 39 8.28 14.28 -20.19
C LYS A 39 8.42 15.69 -19.61
N SER A 40 8.91 15.80 -18.38
CA SER A 40 9.09 17.09 -17.70
C SER A 40 10.43 17.78 -18.00
N GLY A 41 11.39 17.06 -18.60
CA GLY A 41 12.74 17.57 -18.89
C GLY A 41 13.63 17.73 -17.65
N VAL A 42 13.17 17.31 -16.47
CA VAL A 42 13.91 17.44 -15.21
C VAL A 42 14.49 16.07 -14.83
N LYS A 43 15.83 15.93 -14.88
CA LYS A 43 16.54 14.76 -14.32
C LYS A 43 16.71 14.93 -12.82
N GLU A 44 15.81 14.39 -12.01
CA GLU A 44 16.04 14.29 -10.56
C GLU A 44 16.82 13.01 -10.23
N GLN A 45 17.71 13.07 -9.24
CA GLN A 45 18.29 11.86 -8.65
C GLN A 45 17.19 11.07 -7.93
N VAL A 46 17.16 9.76 -8.17
CA VAL A 46 16.13 8.87 -7.61
C VAL A 46 16.22 8.85 -6.07
N PHE A 47 17.44 8.74 -5.52
CA PHE A 47 17.69 8.79 -4.08
C PHE A 47 18.78 9.80 -3.73
N THR A 48 18.40 10.82 -2.96
CA THR A 48 19.32 11.75 -2.29
C THR A 48 19.31 11.48 -0.79
N THR A 49 20.32 11.92 -0.04
CA THR A 49 20.38 11.78 1.42
C THR A 49 19.10 12.28 2.11
N ARG A 50 18.56 13.40 1.60
CA ARG A 50 17.28 13.95 2.08
C ARG A 50 16.10 13.03 1.76
N LYS A 51 16.01 12.47 0.54
CA LYS A 51 14.94 11.52 0.19
C LYS A 51 15.01 10.29 1.09
N ILE A 52 16.20 9.75 1.35
CA ILE A 52 16.39 8.59 2.24
C ILE A 52 15.90 8.90 3.67
N ALA A 53 16.30 10.04 4.23
CA ALA A 53 15.84 10.46 5.55
C ALA A 53 14.31 10.62 5.62
N MET A 54 13.70 11.21 4.58
CA MET A 54 12.25 11.38 4.51
C MET A 54 11.53 10.03 4.35
N ILE A 55 12.06 9.10 3.56
CA ILE A 55 11.53 7.74 3.46
C ILE A 55 11.48 7.10 4.85
N GLY A 56 12.58 7.16 5.61
CA GLY A 56 12.61 6.63 6.98
C GLY A 56 11.55 7.27 7.90
N MET A 57 11.46 8.60 7.89
CA MET A 57 10.48 9.36 8.69
C MET A 57 9.03 9.00 8.36
N PHE A 58 8.66 9.03 7.07
CA PHE A 58 7.28 8.70 6.65
C PHE A 58 6.94 7.24 6.91
N SER A 59 7.89 6.32 6.73
CA SER A 59 7.70 4.90 7.03
C SER A 59 7.48 4.65 8.51
N ALA A 60 8.20 5.36 9.39
CA ALA A 60 8.03 5.25 10.83
C ALA A 60 6.63 5.73 11.26
N VAL A 61 6.18 6.89 10.76
CA VAL A 61 4.82 7.38 11.00
C VAL A 61 3.77 6.41 10.46
N ALA A 62 3.97 5.88 9.24
CA ALA A 62 3.09 4.89 8.64
C ALA A 62 2.99 3.63 9.51
N MET A 63 4.10 3.13 10.01
CA MET A 63 4.13 1.95 10.88
C MET A 63 3.38 2.21 12.19
N ILE A 64 3.56 3.38 12.83
CA ILE A 64 2.81 3.74 14.03
C ILE A 64 1.30 3.72 13.75
N LEU A 65 0.86 4.33 12.65
CA LEU A 65 -0.55 4.30 12.25
C LEU A 65 -1.05 2.88 11.92
N HIS A 66 -0.19 2.02 11.38
CA HIS A 66 -0.51 0.64 11.08
C HIS A 66 -0.73 -0.20 12.36
N ILE A 67 -0.01 0.09 13.44
CA ILE A 67 -0.20 -0.65 14.71
C ILE A 67 -1.62 -0.45 15.25
N PHE A 68 -2.23 0.71 15.02
CA PHE A 68 -3.62 1.05 15.37
C PHE A 68 -4.66 0.51 14.39
N ASP A 69 -4.35 -0.59 13.69
CA ASP A 69 -5.30 -1.32 12.86
C ASP A 69 -6.53 -1.80 13.66
N PHE A 70 -7.70 -1.78 13.03
CA PHE A 70 -8.93 -2.29 13.64
C PHE A 70 -9.78 -3.10 12.65
N PRO A 71 -10.49 -4.14 13.10
CA PRO A 71 -11.37 -4.93 12.24
C PRO A 71 -12.63 -4.15 11.87
N LEU A 72 -13.21 -4.46 10.71
CA LEU A 72 -14.50 -3.90 10.28
C LEU A 72 -15.62 -4.93 10.49
N PRO A 73 -16.85 -4.49 10.85
CA PRO A 73 -17.93 -5.41 11.24
C PRO A 73 -18.48 -6.28 10.09
N PHE A 74 -18.22 -5.89 8.84
CA PHE A 74 -18.74 -6.57 7.64
C PHE A 74 -17.72 -7.52 6.98
N ALA A 75 -16.55 -7.72 7.59
CA ALA A 75 -15.49 -8.59 7.08
C ALA A 75 -14.85 -9.39 8.24
N PRO A 76 -14.26 -10.57 7.96
CA PRO A 76 -13.55 -11.33 8.99
C PRO A 76 -12.45 -10.53 9.69
N SER A 77 -12.14 -10.88 10.94
CA SER A 77 -11.24 -10.11 11.82
C SER A 77 -9.78 -9.99 11.35
N PHE A 78 -9.36 -10.83 10.41
CA PHE A 78 -8.04 -10.73 9.76
C PHE A 78 -7.99 -9.63 8.69
N TYR A 79 -9.13 -9.16 8.19
CA TYR A 79 -9.23 -7.96 7.39
C TYR A 79 -9.34 -6.73 8.28
N LYS A 80 -8.27 -5.95 8.33
CA LYS A 80 -8.19 -4.75 9.15
C LYS A 80 -8.06 -3.49 8.33
N LEU A 81 -8.67 -2.43 8.84
CA LEU A 81 -8.51 -1.08 8.34
C LEU A 81 -7.42 -0.36 9.13
N ASP A 82 -6.58 0.38 8.43
CA ASP A 82 -5.54 1.23 8.99
C ASP A 82 -5.38 2.47 8.11
N PHE A 83 -4.73 3.50 8.65
CA PHE A 83 -4.49 4.77 7.95
C PHE A 83 -3.01 4.94 7.57
N SER A 84 -2.24 3.86 7.48
CA SER A 84 -0.79 3.93 7.22
C SER A 84 -0.44 4.41 5.81
N GLU A 85 -1.37 4.33 4.85
CA GLU A 85 -1.18 4.80 3.48
C GLU A 85 -1.26 6.33 3.37
N LEU A 86 -1.77 7.01 4.40
CA LEU A 86 -1.83 8.48 4.44
C LEU A 86 -0.42 9.11 4.38
N PRO A 87 0.52 8.81 5.31
CA PRO A 87 1.87 9.34 5.23
C PRO A 87 2.59 8.88 3.95
N ILE A 88 2.33 7.67 3.48
CA ILE A 88 2.94 7.11 2.27
C ILE A 88 2.47 7.88 1.03
N LEU A 89 1.17 8.15 0.88
CA LEU A 89 0.63 8.88 -0.26
C LEU A 89 1.17 10.32 -0.29
N VAL A 90 1.23 10.99 0.87
CA VAL A 90 1.85 12.32 1.01
C VAL A 90 3.31 12.28 0.56
N GLY A 91 4.09 11.34 1.10
CA GLY A 91 5.49 11.16 0.74
C GLY A 91 5.67 10.85 -0.75
N THR A 92 4.77 10.05 -1.33
CA THR A 92 4.81 9.68 -2.75
C THR A 92 4.56 10.89 -3.64
N PHE A 93 3.59 11.74 -3.32
CA PHE A 93 3.38 13.01 -4.04
C PHE A 93 4.56 13.97 -3.90
N ALA A 94 5.25 13.96 -2.76
CA ALA A 94 6.41 14.82 -2.51
C ALA A 94 7.69 14.33 -3.22
N PHE A 95 7.99 13.03 -3.17
CA PHE A 95 9.30 12.47 -3.52
C PHE A 95 9.31 11.49 -4.69
N GLY A 96 8.13 11.09 -5.19
CA GLY A 96 7.98 10.20 -6.34
C GLY A 96 7.54 8.77 -5.98
N PRO A 97 7.14 7.99 -7.00
CA PRO A 97 6.63 6.63 -6.85
C PRO A 97 7.67 5.66 -6.30
N ALA A 98 8.95 5.78 -6.68
CA ALA A 98 9.98 4.88 -6.16
C ALA A 98 10.20 5.09 -4.65
N ALA A 99 10.16 6.35 -4.19
CA ALA A 99 10.15 6.66 -2.77
C ALA A 99 8.91 6.08 -2.09
N GLY A 100 7.73 6.20 -2.73
CA GLY A 100 6.46 5.62 -2.27
C GLY A 100 6.54 4.12 -1.99
N VAL A 101 7.00 3.34 -2.97
CA VAL A 101 7.17 1.89 -2.81
C VAL A 101 8.19 1.55 -1.73
N MET A 102 9.27 2.33 -1.62
CA MET A 102 10.24 2.14 -0.54
C MET A 102 9.64 2.44 0.84
N MET A 103 8.77 3.45 0.95
CA MET A 103 8.07 3.75 2.20
C MET A 103 7.09 2.64 2.60
N GLU A 104 6.35 2.09 1.64
CA GLU A 104 5.53 0.89 1.84
C GLU A 104 6.35 -0.30 2.35
N PHE A 105 7.48 -0.56 1.71
CA PHE A 105 8.35 -1.68 2.08
C PHE A 105 8.90 -1.51 3.51
N VAL A 106 9.46 -0.34 3.82
CA VAL A 106 10.03 -0.06 5.14
C VAL A 106 8.95 -0.05 6.21
N LYS A 107 7.74 0.46 5.93
CA LYS A 107 6.58 0.35 6.84
C LYS A 107 6.34 -1.10 7.24
N ILE A 108 6.21 -2.00 6.26
CA ILE A 108 5.90 -3.42 6.51
C ILE A 108 7.04 -4.09 7.25
N LEU A 109 8.29 -3.82 6.88
CA LEU A 109 9.46 -4.34 7.59
C LEU A 109 9.46 -3.91 9.06
N LEU A 110 9.24 -2.62 9.34
CA LEU A 110 9.18 -2.11 10.71
C LEU A 110 8.00 -2.73 11.48
N LYS A 111 6.84 -2.87 10.85
CA LYS A 111 5.67 -3.50 11.45
C LYS A 111 5.93 -4.96 11.82
N LEU A 112 6.58 -5.73 10.93
CA LEU A 112 6.97 -7.12 11.18
C LEU A 112 7.95 -7.24 12.35
N LEU A 113 8.89 -6.30 12.48
CA LEU A 113 9.83 -6.28 13.60
C LEU A 113 9.13 -5.98 14.95
N VAL A 114 8.15 -5.08 14.96
CA VAL A 114 7.47 -4.65 16.19
C VAL A 114 6.34 -5.61 16.61
N LYS A 115 5.43 -5.93 15.69
CA LYS A 115 4.19 -6.70 15.96
C LYS A 115 4.28 -8.17 15.53
N GLY A 116 5.25 -8.53 14.70
CA GLY A 116 5.28 -9.83 14.03
C GLY A 116 4.23 -9.95 12.93
N THR A 117 4.00 -11.17 12.47
CA THR A 117 2.88 -11.50 11.56
C THR A 117 1.84 -12.35 12.28
N SER A 118 0.57 -12.06 12.00
CA SER A 118 -0.58 -12.83 12.47
C SER A 118 -1.36 -13.45 11.32
N THR A 119 -0.75 -13.49 10.13
CA THR A 119 -1.34 -14.01 8.88
C THR A 119 -0.29 -14.73 8.01
N ALA A 120 0.76 -15.29 8.63
CA ALA A 120 1.82 -16.02 7.92
C ALA A 120 2.37 -15.24 6.72
N PHE A 121 2.60 -13.93 6.91
CA PHE A 121 3.00 -12.96 5.90
C PHE A 121 1.98 -12.64 4.79
N VAL A 122 0.86 -13.36 4.66
CA VAL A 122 -0.15 -13.12 3.62
C VAL A 122 -0.78 -11.74 3.75
N GLY A 123 -1.17 -11.35 4.98
CA GLY A 123 -1.71 -10.01 5.24
C GLY A 123 -0.67 -8.91 5.09
N ASP A 124 0.59 -9.20 5.37
CA ASP A 124 1.72 -8.29 5.16
C ASP A 124 1.95 -8.00 3.67
N LEU A 125 1.97 -9.06 2.86
CA LEU A 125 2.02 -8.97 1.40
C LEU A 125 0.79 -8.24 0.86
N ALA A 126 -0.41 -8.59 1.34
CA ALA A 126 -1.65 -7.94 0.92
C ALA A 126 -1.57 -6.43 1.16
N ASN A 127 -1.16 -5.99 2.36
CA ASN A 127 -1.06 -4.57 2.68
C ASN A 127 -0.05 -3.85 1.77
N PHE A 128 1.12 -4.45 1.53
CA PHE A 128 2.13 -3.89 0.63
C PHE A 128 1.64 -3.76 -0.81
N VAL A 129 1.12 -4.83 -1.40
CA VAL A 129 0.75 -4.88 -2.82
C VAL A 129 -0.50 -4.04 -3.07
N VAL A 130 -1.51 -4.13 -2.21
CA VAL A 130 -2.73 -3.31 -2.30
C VAL A 130 -2.39 -1.84 -2.08
N GLY A 131 -1.51 -1.50 -1.12
CA GLY A 131 -0.98 -0.15 -0.93
C GLY A 131 -0.25 0.38 -2.17
N CYS A 132 0.63 -0.43 -2.78
CA CYS A 132 1.30 -0.08 -4.05
C CYS A 132 0.31 0.15 -5.20
N SER A 133 -0.74 -0.68 -5.29
CA SER A 133 -1.80 -0.54 -6.30
C SER A 133 -2.64 0.73 -6.13
N PHE A 134 -2.61 1.36 -4.95
CA PHE A 134 -3.18 2.68 -4.70
C PHE A 134 -2.21 3.81 -5.06
N ILE A 135 -0.99 3.80 -4.51
CA ILE A 135 -0.07 4.95 -4.62
C ILE A 135 0.54 5.09 -6.01
N LEU A 136 0.76 4.01 -6.76
CA LEU A 136 1.36 4.05 -8.09
C LEU A 136 0.47 4.75 -9.12
N PRO A 137 -0.80 4.34 -9.35
CA PRO A 137 -1.69 5.08 -10.24
C PRO A 137 -1.98 6.50 -9.74
N ALA A 138 -2.13 6.70 -8.43
CA ALA A 138 -2.36 8.04 -7.89
C ALA A 138 -1.19 8.99 -8.19
N SER A 139 0.04 8.52 -7.96
CA SER A 139 1.25 9.30 -8.22
C SER A 139 1.52 9.45 -9.71
N ALA A 140 1.21 8.46 -10.55
CA ALA A 140 1.31 8.58 -12.00
C ALA A 140 0.52 9.80 -12.51
N VAL A 141 -0.76 9.90 -12.15
CA VAL A 141 -1.63 11.03 -12.54
C VAL A 141 -1.09 12.35 -11.99
N TYR A 142 -0.66 12.38 -10.73
CA TYR A 142 -0.16 13.60 -10.09
C TYR A 142 1.16 14.11 -10.69
N LEU A 143 2.10 13.20 -10.97
CA LEU A 143 3.45 13.54 -11.45
C LEU A 143 3.46 14.20 -12.83
N PHE A 144 2.54 13.82 -13.71
CA PHE A 144 2.47 14.41 -15.05
C PHE A 144 2.06 15.90 -15.04
N LYS A 145 1.30 16.33 -14.03
CA LYS A 145 0.94 17.73 -13.83
C LYS A 145 0.60 17.98 -12.38
N LYS A 146 1.53 18.51 -11.58
CA LYS A 146 1.35 18.67 -10.13
C LYS A 146 0.40 19.81 -9.78
N THR A 147 -0.87 19.49 -9.51
CA THR A 147 -1.90 20.44 -9.11
C THR A 147 -2.84 19.82 -8.08
N LYS A 148 -3.62 20.63 -7.36
CA LYS A 148 -4.67 20.10 -6.49
C LYS A 148 -5.70 19.27 -7.28
N LYS A 149 -6.03 19.67 -8.51
CA LYS A 149 -6.99 18.95 -9.37
C LYS A 149 -6.48 17.54 -9.71
N THR A 150 -5.23 17.42 -10.13
CA THR A 150 -4.62 16.11 -10.45
C THR A 150 -4.33 15.27 -9.23
N ALA A 151 -4.11 15.87 -8.05
CA ALA A 151 -4.06 15.13 -6.79
C ALA A 151 -5.41 14.47 -6.50
N VAL A 152 -6.53 15.20 -6.65
CA VAL A 152 -7.88 14.64 -6.50
C VAL A 152 -8.13 13.52 -7.51
N ILE A 153 -7.85 13.76 -8.80
CA ILE A 153 -8.04 12.74 -9.85
C ILE A 153 -7.16 11.51 -9.59
N GLY A 154 -5.91 11.72 -9.16
CA GLY A 154 -4.99 10.64 -8.79
C GLY A 154 -5.52 9.81 -7.62
N CYS A 155 -6.02 10.46 -6.56
CA CYS A 155 -6.64 9.76 -5.44
C CYS A 155 -7.85 8.92 -5.86
N VAL A 156 -8.72 9.45 -6.73
CA VAL A 156 -9.87 8.70 -7.27
C VAL A 156 -9.39 7.51 -8.11
N ALA A 157 -8.47 7.74 -9.05
CA ALA A 157 -7.92 6.70 -9.90
C ALA A 157 -7.24 5.60 -9.07
N GLY A 158 -6.43 5.97 -8.09
CA GLY A 158 -5.77 5.02 -7.20
C GLY A 158 -6.75 4.24 -6.35
N THR A 159 -7.79 4.88 -5.82
CA THR A 159 -8.83 4.19 -5.04
C THR A 159 -9.53 3.13 -5.89
N LEU A 160 -9.94 3.49 -7.12
CA LEU A 160 -10.61 2.55 -8.03
C LEU A 160 -9.68 1.40 -8.44
N VAL A 161 -8.43 1.68 -8.78
CA VAL A 161 -7.45 0.64 -9.11
C VAL A 161 -7.22 -0.28 -7.92
N MET A 162 -7.05 0.27 -6.72
CA MET A 162 -6.87 -0.52 -5.50
C MET A 162 -8.11 -1.39 -5.21
N THR A 163 -9.32 -0.87 -5.37
CA THR A 163 -10.54 -1.65 -5.19
C THR A 163 -10.60 -2.80 -6.19
N VAL A 164 -10.44 -2.54 -7.49
CA VAL A 164 -10.55 -3.60 -8.52
C VAL A 164 -9.41 -4.62 -8.38
N PHE A 165 -8.17 -4.14 -8.35
CA PHE A 165 -6.99 -4.99 -8.24
C PHE A 165 -6.98 -5.75 -6.91
N GLY A 166 -7.20 -5.07 -5.79
CA GLY A 166 -7.19 -5.68 -4.47
C GLY A 166 -8.28 -6.74 -4.30
N THR A 167 -9.47 -6.53 -4.86
CA THR A 167 -10.54 -7.53 -4.87
C THR A 167 -10.18 -8.74 -5.75
N ALA A 168 -9.66 -8.52 -6.96
CA ALA A 168 -9.24 -9.61 -7.84
C ALA A 168 -8.06 -10.41 -7.26
N PHE A 169 -7.06 -9.71 -6.72
CA PHE A 169 -5.88 -10.31 -6.09
C PHE A 169 -6.27 -11.12 -4.85
N ASN A 170 -7.26 -10.67 -4.08
CA ASN A 170 -7.79 -11.47 -2.97
C ASN A 170 -8.46 -12.75 -3.45
N ALA A 171 -9.31 -12.68 -4.48
CA ALA A 171 -10.02 -13.85 -4.99
C ALA A 171 -9.08 -14.91 -5.57
N VAL A 172 -8.06 -14.48 -6.33
CA VAL A 172 -7.21 -15.37 -7.12
C VAL A 172 -5.98 -15.85 -6.34
N TYR A 173 -5.44 -15.04 -5.44
CA TYR A 173 -4.14 -15.32 -4.81
C TYR A 173 -4.20 -15.32 -3.27
N LEU A 174 -4.67 -14.23 -2.65
CA LEU A 174 -4.52 -14.09 -1.20
C LEU A 174 -5.38 -15.07 -0.40
N LEU A 175 -6.64 -15.32 -0.81
CA LEU A 175 -7.48 -16.29 -0.11
C LEU A 175 -6.94 -17.73 -0.23
N PRO A 176 -6.55 -18.23 -1.42
CA PRO A 176 -5.85 -19.52 -1.54
C PRO A 176 -4.55 -19.59 -0.73
N ALA A 177 -3.69 -18.58 -0.84
CA ALA A 177 -2.42 -18.55 -0.09
C ALA A 177 -2.66 -18.50 1.43
N PHE A 178 -3.68 -17.78 1.88
CA PHE A 178 -4.07 -17.77 3.28
C PHE A 178 -4.54 -19.15 3.72
N SER A 179 -5.39 -19.82 2.94
CA SER A 179 -5.86 -21.18 3.23
C SER A 179 -4.70 -22.19 3.37
N GLU A 180 -3.75 -22.17 2.44
CA GLU A 180 -2.61 -23.08 2.43
C GLU A 180 -1.65 -22.81 3.60
N LEU A 181 -1.28 -21.55 3.83
CA LEU A 181 -0.29 -21.19 4.85
C LEU A 181 -0.86 -21.23 6.28
N TYR A 182 -2.17 -21.05 6.46
CA TYR A 182 -2.83 -21.25 7.76
C TYR A 182 -3.26 -22.69 8.01
N GLY A 183 -3.25 -23.56 7.00
CA GLY A 183 -3.84 -24.89 7.08
C GLY A 183 -5.34 -24.87 7.34
N MET A 184 -6.02 -23.78 6.99
CA MET A 184 -7.47 -23.62 7.16
C MET A 184 -8.16 -23.81 5.81
N PRO A 185 -9.15 -24.72 5.69
CA PRO A 185 -9.90 -24.88 4.44
C PRO A 185 -10.48 -23.56 3.94
N LEU A 186 -10.46 -23.36 2.63
CA LEU A 186 -11.02 -22.16 2.01
C LEU A 186 -12.49 -21.97 2.38
N GLU A 187 -13.25 -23.06 2.45
CA GLU A 187 -14.64 -23.10 2.87
C GLU A 187 -14.83 -22.48 4.25
N SER A 188 -13.98 -22.83 5.24
CA SER A 188 -14.04 -22.25 6.58
C SER A 188 -13.76 -20.74 6.58
N ILE A 189 -12.86 -20.28 5.71
CA ILE A 189 -12.59 -18.83 5.55
C ILE A 189 -13.81 -18.11 4.97
N LEU A 190 -14.50 -18.72 4.01
CA LEU A 190 -15.71 -18.17 3.41
C LEU A 190 -16.89 -18.16 4.40
N GLU A 191 -17.03 -19.21 5.21
CA GLU A 191 -18.01 -19.30 6.31
C GLU A 191 -17.83 -18.18 7.34
N MET A 192 -16.57 -17.86 7.70
CA MET A 192 -16.29 -16.70 8.57
C MET A 192 -16.82 -15.40 7.96
N GLY A 193 -16.78 -15.26 6.64
CA GLY A 193 -17.36 -14.11 5.93
C GLY A 193 -18.89 -14.12 5.94
N ALA A 194 -19.50 -15.26 5.64
CA ALA A 194 -20.95 -15.44 5.65
C ALA A 194 -21.57 -15.20 7.03
N ALA A 195 -20.85 -15.56 8.10
CA ALA A 195 -21.29 -15.33 9.48
C ALA A 195 -21.37 -13.84 9.86
N VAL A 196 -20.55 -12.98 9.25
CA VAL A 196 -20.49 -11.55 9.59
C VAL A 196 -21.16 -10.65 8.54
N ASN A 197 -21.38 -11.16 7.33
CA ASN A 197 -21.94 -10.37 6.24
C ASN A 197 -22.98 -11.19 5.45
N PRO A 198 -24.27 -10.85 5.55
CA PRO A 198 -25.35 -11.61 4.91
C PRO A 198 -25.34 -11.52 3.37
N MET A 199 -24.53 -10.63 2.79
CA MET A 199 -24.36 -10.54 1.33
C MET A 199 -23.39 -11.60 0.78
N VAL A 200 -22.70 -12.34 1.64
CA VAL A 200 -21.79 -13.43 1.24
C VAL A 200 -22.62 -14.71 1.09
N SER A 201 -22.71 -15.21 -0.15
CA SER A 201 -23.28 -16.52 -0.43
C SER A 201 -22.34 -17.62 0.03
N GLU A 202 -22.89 -18.69 0.61
CA GLU A 202 -22.14 -19.85 1.10
C GLU A 202 -21.25 -20.45 0.00
N GLY A 203 -19.99 -20.74 0.33
CA GLY A 203 -19.02 -21.35 -0.58
C GLY A 203 -18.57 -20.48 -1.76
N SER A 204 -19.01 -19.22 -1.85
CA SER A 204 -18.70 -18.37 -3.01
C SER A 204 -17.63 -17.32 -2.69
N VAL A 205 -16.42 -17.56 -3.23
CA VAL A 205 -15.30 -16.60 -3.21
C VAL A 205 -15.71 -15.27 -3.82
N LEU A 206 -16.47 -15.29 -4.92
CA LEU A 206 -16.86 -14.06 -5.62
C LEU A 206 -17.75 -13.17 -4.75
N SER A 207 -18.78 -13.74 -4.10
CA SER A 207 -19.62 -12.97 -3.18
C SER A 207 -18.83 -12.50 -1.96
N PHE A 208 -17.90 -13.33 -1.46
CA PHE A 208 -17.02 -12.93 -0.36
C PHE A 208 -16.19 -11.69 -0.71
N VAL A 209 -15.46 -11.72 -1.83
CA VAL A 209 -14.61 -10.58 -2.20
C VAL A 209 -15.42 -9.35 -2.61
N ALA A 210 -16.62 -9.54 -3.17
CA ALA A 210 -17.50 -8.44 -3.53
C ALA A 210 -18.14 -7.78 -2.29
N ALA A 211 -18.50 -8.55 -1.26
CA ALA A 211 -19.18 -8.04 -0.07
C ALA A 211 -18.22 -7.62 1.06
N CYS A 212 -17.06 -8.26 1.19
CA CYS A 212 -16.09 -7.96 2.24
C CYS A 212 -14.91 -7.13 1.72
N VAL A 213 -14.25 -7.58 0.64
CA VAL A 213 -12.96 -7.02 0.21
C VAL A 213 -13.13 -5.72 -0.57
N ALA A 214 -14.04 -5.69 -1.55
CA ALA A 214 -14.25 -4.50 -2.38
C ALA A 214 -14.70 -3.28 -1.55
N PRO A 215 -15.67 -3.39 -0.62
CA PRO A 215 -16.07 -2.26 0.21
C PRO A 215 -14.95 -1.82 1.16
N LEU A 216 -14.18 -2.77 1.73
CA LEU A 216 -13.04 -2.45 2.57
C LEU A 216 -11.99 -1.64 1.82
N ASN A 217 -11.58 -2.08 0.62
CA ASN A 217 -10.61 -1.35 -0.20
C ASN A 217 -11.15 0.02 -0.61
N LEU A 218 -12.43 0.11 -0.99
CA LEU A 218 -13.05 1.38 -1.33
C LEU A 218 -13.06 2.36 -0.15
N ILE A 219 -13.46 1.91 1.04
CA ILE A 219 -13.47 2.70 2.28
C ILE A 219 -12.04 3.13 2.65
N LYS A 220 -11.08 2.21 2.56
CA LYS A 220 -9.67 2.50 2.84
C LYS A 220 -9.13 3.57 1.91
N GLY A 221 -9.28 3.39 0.61
CA GLY A 221 -8.77 4.33 -0.40
C GLY A 221 -9.45 5.69 -0.31
N ALA A 222 -10.78 5.70 -0.15
CA ALA A 222 -11.54 6.94 -0.01
C ALA A 222 -11.16 7.70 1.26
N SER A 223 -11.08 7.03 2.40
CA SER A 223 -10.77 7.67 3.69
C SER A 223 -9.35 8.24 3.69
N VAL A 224 -8.35 7.47 3.25
CA VAL A 224 -6.96 7.94 3.08
C VAL A 224 -6.90 9.12 2.11
N SER A 225 -7.61 9.04 0.99
CA SER A 225 -7.67 10.11 -0.01
C SER A 225 -8.27 11.41 0.55
N ILE A 226 -9.41 11.32 1.24
CA ILE A 226 -10.09 12.48 1.84
C ILE A 226 -9.16 13.15 2.83
N VAL A 227 -8.60 12.39 3.78
CA VAL A 227 -7.73 12.97 4.81
C VAL A 227 -6.49 13.58 4.17
N THR A 228 -5.85 12.90 3.22
CA THR A 228 -4.68 13.43 2.48
C THR A 228 -4.99 14.75 1.78
N LEU A 229 -6.17 14.87 1.16
CA LEU A 229 -6.58 16.08 0.45
C LEU A 229 -6.91 17.25 1.41
N LEU A 230 -7.40 16.96 2.62
CA LEU A 230 -7.64 17.96 3.66
C LEU A 230 -6.31 18.53 4.20
N ILE A 231 -5.33 17.67 4.44
CA ILE A 231 -4.00 18.07 4.94
C ILE A 231 -3.03 18.51 3.83
N TYR A 232 -3.46 18.47 2.57
CA TYR A 232 -2.62 18.84 1.42
C TYR A 232 -2.10 20.29 1.50
N LYS A 233 -2.92 21.24 1.95
CA LYS A 233 -2.50 22.65 2.07
C LYS A 233 -1.36 22.82 3.09
N PRO A 234 -1.50 22.35 4.35
CA PRO A 234 -0.42 22.36 5.35
C PRO A 234 0.86 21.66 4.90
N LEU A 235 0.75 20.57 4.13
CA LEU A 235 1.90 19.77 3.67
C LEU A 235 2.47 20.27 2.34
N SER A 236 1.81 21.24 1.69
CA SER A 236 2.28 21.84 0.44
C SER A 236 3.72 22.37 0.52
N PRO A 237 4.20 22.97 1.63
CA PRO A 237 5.60 23.37 1.74
C PRO A 237 6.54 22.16 1.68
N ILE A 238 6.23 21.03 2.31
CA ILE A 238 7.04 19.81 2.25
C ILE A 238 7.04 19.23 0.82
N ILE A 239 5.86 19.15 0.20
CA ILE A 239 5.66 18.68 -1.17
C ILE A 239 6.40 19.57 -2.19
N LYS A 240 6.38 20.89 -1.99
CA LYS A 240 7.07 21.86 -2.86
C LYS A 240 8.58 21.95 -2.60
N THR A 241 9.01 21.88 -1.34
CA THR A 241 10.43 21.94 -0.94
C THR A 241 11.14 20.65 -1.33
N GLY A 242 10.47 19.50 -1.30
CA GLY A 242 10.97 18.26 -1.90
C GLY A 242 11.39 18.48 -3.36
N HIS A 243 10.69 19.35 -4.08
CA HIS A 243 10.92 19.64 -5.49
C HIS A 243 11.92 20.80 -5.74
N GLN A 244 11.85 21.90 -4.96
CA GLN A 244 12.67 23.10 -5.17
C GLN A 244 14.16 22.88 -4.84
N THR A 245 14.49 22.06 -3.85
CA THR A 245 15.89 21.75 -3.51
C THR A 245 16.56 20.90 -4.60
N LEU A 246 15.78 20.08 -5.32
CA LEU A 246 16.29 19.21 -6.39
C LEU A 246 16.51 19.96 -7.72
N GLN A 247 15.71 20.98 -8.02
CA GLN A 247 15.95 21.86 -9.17
C GLN A 247 17.18 22.76 -9.00
N LYS A 248 17.52 23.18 -7.77
CA LYS A 248 18.74 23.98 -7.50
C LYS A 248 20.02 23.15 -7.56
N ALA A 249 19.99 21.87 -7.18
CA ALA A 249 21.17 20.99 -7.21
C ALA A 249 21.65 20.66 -8.64
N ASN A 250 20.80 20.80 -9.66
CA ASN A 250 21.15 20.62 -11.07
C ASN A 250 21.64 21.91 -11.77
N ARG A 251 21.77 23.02 -11.03
CA ARG A 251 22.25 24.31 -11.56
C ARG A 251 23.62 24.73 -10.98
N LEU A 252 24.25 23.84 -10.21
CA LEU A 252 25.63 23.94 -9.76
C LEU A 252 26.41 22.79 -10.40
#